data_AF-A0A926ALV1-F1
#
_entry.id   AF-A0A926ALV1-F1
#
_cell.length_a   1.000
_cell.length_b   1.000
_cell.length_c   1.000
_cell.angle_alpha   90.00
_cell.angle_beta   90.00
_cell.angle_gamma   90.00
#
_symmetry.space_group_name_H-M   'P 1'
#
loop_
_entity.id
_entity.type
_entity.pdbx_description
1 polymer ?
#
loop_
_entity_poly.entity_id
_entity_poly.type
_entity_poly.pdbx_seq_one_letter_code
_entity_poly.pdbx_strand_id
1 'polypeptide(L)'
;MTDKTQPESTTPQNASRRDFLKTGAVVAGTMGLNLTMNARAFAAGSDQLKVGLVGCGGRGTGAAQQALTADSQTKLVAVADVFRGQIDGSLNNLKTNNRIAAQVAVEEDFKFVGLDSYKKVIEHCDVVLLASPPGFRPVHLRAAVEAGKHIFTEKPMATDAPGVRSVIESVKIAKEKKLAMVAGFCWRYDSPRREFFKRIHDGQIGDVVSVFGTYLTSPVKPMPPAKSRPEGITDLEWMVRNWYNFTWLSGDGLVEQAIHTVDWLQWVMKDAPPARCTAVGGRQIPAHGGNIFDHIEINYEWDGGVRGFLAQRQIPGCHNENSLYVHGTKGTATIRGGGDTGVSIEGANPWKYEGPKSRDMYQIEHDEFFDSIRTGKPINDGDRMVTSTLAGIMGRTAGYTGKQLAWDQMLNSKEVLVPEITGWDTKVEVAPMAQPGITPFI
;
A
#
# COMPACT_ATOMS: atom_id res chain seq x y z
N MET A 1 -56.76 -4.11 -59.26
CA MET A 1 -57.70 -5.24 -59.44
C MET A 1 -56.91 -6.48 -59.08
N THR A 2 -57.10 -7.19 -57.97
CA THR A 2 -58.16 -7.37 -56.96
C THR A 2 -57.42 -7.77 -55.67
N ASP A 3 -57.46 -6.98 -54.60
CA ASP A 3 -58.43 -6.97 -53.50
C ASP A 3 -58.29 -8.11 -52.47
N LYS A 4 -58.48 -7.69 -51.22
CA LYS A 4 -58.12 -8.24 -49.89
C LYS A 4 -58.93 -9.47 -49.48
N THR A 5 -58.45 -10.18 -48.44
CA THR A 5 -59.24 -10.64 -47.27
C THR A 5 -58.36 -11.32 -46.20
N GLN A 6 -58.44 -10.83 -44.96
CA GLN A 6 -58.45 -11.63 -43.71
C GLN A 6 -59.94 -11.82 -43.31
N PRO A 7 -60.41 -12.75 -42.42
CA PRO A 7 -59.94 -12.95 -41.03
C PRO A 7 -60.16 -14.35 -40.35
N GLU A 8 -59.76 -14.46 -39.06
CA GLU A 8 -60.32 -15.24 -37.91
C GLU A 8 -60.70 -16.75 -38.05
N SER A 9 -60.72 -17.64 -37.05
CA SER A 9 -60.28 -17.77 -35.65
C SER A 9 -60.67 -19.21 -35.22
N THR A 10 -59.87 -19.92 -34.41
CA THR A 10 -60.35 -20.97 -33.47
C THR A 10 -59.25 -21.32 -32.45
N THR A 11 -59.41 -20.86 -31.20
CA THR A 11 -58.82 -21.45 -29.96
C THR A 11 -59.78 -22.53 -29.43
N PRO A 12 -59.39 -23.52 -28.57
CA PRO A 12 -58.67 -23.35 -27.29
C PRO A 12 -57.57 -24.45 -27.12
N GLN A 13 -56.73 -24.58 -26.07
CA GLN A 13 -56.94 -24.48 -24.64
C GLN A 13 -55.57 -24.65 -23.94
N ASN A 14 -55.44 -24.04 -22.76
CA ASN A 14 -54.27 -24.02 -21.90
C ASN A 14 -53.73 -25.40 -21.51
N ALA A 15 -52.43 -25.64 -21.72
CA ALA A 15 -51.66 -26.62 -20.95
C ALA A 15 -50.80 -25.87 -19.92
N SER A 16 -51.31 -25.86 -18.69
CA SER A 16 -50.68 -25.30 -17.50
C SER A 16 -49.49 -26.14 -17.04
N ARG A 17 -48.43 -25.45 -16.60
CA ARG A 17 -47.44 -25.80 -15.54
C ARG A 17 -47.64 -27.14 -14.79
N ARG A 18 -47.55 -28.30 -15.45
CA ARG A 18 -47.55 -29.61 -14.79
C ARG A 18 -47.17 -30.82 -15.67
N ASP A 19 -46.34 -30.66 -16.71
CA ASP A 19 -45.95 -31.80 -17.57
C ASP A 19 -44.43 -31.96 -17.79
N PHE A 20 -43.59 -31.55 -16.83
CA PHE A 20 -42.13 -31.78 -16.91
C PHE A 20 -41.57 -32.65 -15.79
N LEU A 21 -42.33 -33.64 -15.32
CA LEU A 21 -41.84 -34.66 -14.41
C LEU A 21 -42.38 -36.03 -14.81
N LYS A 22 -41.53 -36.86 -15.42
CA LYS A 22 -41.35 -38.31 -15.20
C LYS A 22 -40.80 -39.02 -16.45
N THR A 23 -39.48 -39.04 -16.59
CA THR A 23 -38.73 -40.30 -16.85
C THR A 23 -37.32 -40.12 -16.27
N GLY A 24 -37.04 -40.76 -15.15
CA GLY A 24 -35.70 -40.80 -14.56
C GLY A 24 -34.98 -42.10 -14.90
N ALA A 25 -33.65 -42.04 -14.92
CA ALA A 25 -32.81 -42.89 -14.05
C ALA A 25 -31.33 -42.49 -14.16
N VAL A 26 -30.79 -42.03 -13.02
CA VAL A 26 -29.48 -42.38 -12.43
C VAL A 26 -28.21 -42.12 -13.27
N VAL A 27 -27.57 -40.98 -13.01
CA VAL A 27 -26.13 -40.92 -12.67
C VAL A 27 -25.98 -40.02 -11.46
N ALA A 28 -25.86 -40.65 -10.28
CA ALA A 28 -25.36 -40.00 -9.07
C ALA A 28 -23.84 -40.09 -9.11
N GLY A 29 -23.16 -38.95 -9.26
CA GLY A 29 -21.70 -38.87 -9.31
C GLY A 29 -21.20 -37.44 -9.14
N THR A 30 -21.01 -37.04 -7.87
CA THR A 30 -20.10 -35.96 -7.40
C THR A 30 -20.03 -34.66 -8.21
N MET A 31 -20.95 -33.72 -7.94
CA MET A 31 -20.66 -32.29 -8.08
C MET A 31 -20.18 -31.74 -6.73
N GLY A 32 -18.97 -32.17 -6.35
CA GLY A 32 -18.24 -31.68 -5.18
C GLY A 32 -16.75 -31.68 -5.53
N LEU A 33 -16.08 -30.57 -5.24
CA LEU A 33 -14.67 -30.26 -5.47
C LEU A 33 -14.25 -29.98 -6.93
N ASN A 34 -14.32 -28.70 -7.32
CA ASN A 34 -13.36 -28.10 -8.25
C ASN A 34 -12.81 -26.75 -7.74
N LEU A 35 -12.80 -26.54 -6.42
CA LEU A 35 -12.18 -25.35 -5.78
C LEU A 35 -10.78 -25.63 -5.18
N THR A 36 -10.24 -26.83 -5.38
CA THR A 36 -8.92 -27.24 -4.87
C THR A 36 -7.88 -27.52 -5.96
N MET A 37 -8.25 -27.47 -7.25
CA MET A 37 -7.32 -27.76 -8.35
C MET A 37 -6.39 -26.57 -8.68
N ASN A 38 -6.82 -25.32 -8.46
CA ASN A 38 -5.94 -24.16 -8.71
C ASN A 38 -4.87 -23.94 -7.64
N ALA A 39 -5.11 -24.40 -6.39
CA ALA A 39 -4.10 -24.32 -5.34
C ALA A 39 -3.09 -25.49 -5.38
N ARG A 40 -3.45 -26.61 -6.02
CA ARG A 40 -2.55 -27.78 -6.18
C ARG A 40 -1.85 -27.84 -7.54
N ALA A 41 -2.34 -27.16 -8.57
CA ALA A 41 -1.64 -27.04 -9.84
C ALA A 41 -0.29 -26.29 -9.72
N PHE A 42 -0.13 -25.44 -8.69
CA PHE A 42 1.15 -24.79 -8.37
C PHE A 42 2.21 -25.75 -7.77
N ALA A 43 1.82 -26.94 -7.33
CA ALA A 43 2.77 -27.95 -6.83
C ALA A 43 3.31 -28.87 -7.94
N ALA A 44 2.85 -28.70 -9.19
CA ALA A 44 3.24 -29.55 -10.32
C ALA A 44 3.72 -28.77 -11.57
N GLY A 45 3.76 -27.44 -11.50
CA GLY A 45 4.45 -26.57 -12.47
C GLY A 45 5.78 -26.14 -11.86
N SER A 46 6.83 -26.04 -12.69
CA SER A 46 8.23 -25.76 -12.32
C SER A 46 8.42 -25.11 -10.94
N ASP A 47 9.34 -25.63 -10.13
CA ASP A 47 9.79 -25.03 -8.85
C ASP A 47 10.12 -23.52 -8.94
N GLN A 48 10.19 -22.95 -10.13
CA GLN A 48 10.46 -21.55 -10.41
C GLN A 48 9.24 -20.62 -10.24
N LEU A 49 9.37 -19.59 -9.38
CA LEU A 49 8.39 -18.50 -9.25
C LEU A 49 8.71 -17.34 -10.20
N LYS A 50 7.74 -16.92 -11.00
CA LYS A 50 7.86 -15.75 -11.88
C LYS A 50 7.50 -14.48 -11.11
N VAL A 51 8.44 -13.55 -11.04
CA VAL A 51 8.29 -12.24 -10.40
C VAL A 51 8.07 -11.17 -11.47
N GLY A 52 7.11 -10.30 -11.23
CA GLY A 52 6.86 -9.09 -12.03
C GLY A 52 7.07 -7.83 -11.20
N LEU A 53 7.60 -6.76 -11.80
CA LEU A 53 7.79 -5.46 -11.15
C LEU A 53 6.93 -4.37 -11.81
N VAL A 54 6.14 -3.66 -11.01
CA VAL A 54 5.40 -2.46 -11.44
C VAL A 54 5.92 -1.24 -10.69
N GLY A 55 6.54 -0.31 -11.41
CA GLY A 55 7.25 0.85 -10.88
C GLY A 55 8.75 0.56 -10.72
N CYS A 56 9.54 0.98 -11.70
CA CYS A 56 10.99 0.74 -11.79
C CYS A 56 11.80 1.91 -11.22
N GLY A 57 11.28 2.57 -10.19
CA GLY A 57 12.02 3.55 -9.39
C GLY A 57 12.95 2.87 -8.38
N GLY A 58 13.77 3.66 -7.66
CA GLY A 58 14.77 3.12 -6.74
C GLY A 58 14.23 2.12 -5.70
N ARG A 59 13.05 2.38 -5.13
CA ARG A 59 12.41 1.45 -4.19
C ARG A 59 11.94 0.17 -4.87
N GLY A 60 11.35 0.26 -6.07
CA GLY A 60 10.94 -0.92 -6.85
C GLY A 60 12.11 -1.78 -7.30
N THR A 61 13.22 -1.16 -7.73
CA THR A 61 14.49 -1.87 -7.99
C THR A 61 14.99 -2.59 -6.74
N GLY A 62 14.94 -1.92 -5.57
CA GLY A 62 15.26 -2.54 -4.28
C GLY A 62 14.38 -3.75 -3.97
N ALA A 63 13.06 -3.62 -4.07
CA ALA A 63 12.10 -4.70 -3.84
C ALA A 63 12.35 -5.89 -4.79
N ALA A 64 12.67 -5.64 -6.06
CA ALA A 64 13.04 -6.70 -7.00
C ALA A 64 14.35 -7.39 -6.58
N GLN A 65 15.36 -6.63 -6.16
CA GLN A 65 16.59 -7.22 -5.63
C GLN A 65 16.31 -8.10 -4.40
N GLN A 66 15.48 -7.63 -3.47
CA GLN A 66 15.13 -8.35 -2.24
C GLN A 66 14.33 -9.61 -2.53
N ALA A 67 13.34 -9.54 -3.42
CA ALA A 67 12.57 -10.69 -3.90
C ALA A 67 13.47 -11.75 -4.54
N LEU A 68 14.38 -11.32 -5.41
CA LEU A 68 15.33 -12.23 -6.07
C LEU A 68 16.35 -12.83 -5.10
N THR A 69 16.70 -12.11 -4.03
CA THR A 69 17.62 -12.62 -3.01
C THR A 69 16.94 -13.59 -2.04
N ALA A 70 15.64 -13.42 -1.80
CA ALA A 70 14.86 -14.21 -0.85
C ALA A 70 14.70 -15.68 -1.27
N ASP A 71 14.67 -15.95 -2.56
CA ASP A 71 14.45 -17.29 -3.10
C ASP A 71 15.21 -17.49 -4.42
N SER A 72 16.14 -18.46 -4.42
CA SER A 72 17.01 -18.77 -5.56
C SER A 72 16.28 -19.37 -6.77
N GLN A 73 15.03 -19.78 -6.59
CA GLN A 73 14.17 -20.28 -7.64
C GLN A 73 13.24 -19.19 -8.20
N THR A 74 13.49 -17.91 -7.93
CA THR A 74 12.75 -16.82 -8.55
C THR A 74 13.36 -16.37 -9.87
N LYS A 75 12.53 -15.83 -10.77
CA LYS A 75 12.99 -15.07 -11.94
C LYS A 75 12.16 -13.82 -12.11
N LEU A 76 12.81 -12.68 -12.31
CA LEU A 76 12.14 -11.47 -12.78
C LEU A 76 11.90 -11.62 -14.28
N VAL A 77 10.63 -11.70 -14.69
CA VAL A 77 10.25 -12.01 -16.08
C VAL A 77 9.57 -10.86 -16.82
N ALA A 78 8.98 -9.91 -16.08
CA ALA A 78 8.28 -8.78 -16.67
C ALA A 78 8.40 -7.54 -15.79
N VAL A 79 8.51 -6.38 -16.42
CA VAL A 79 8.61 -5.09 -15.73
C VAL A 79 7.75 -4.03 -16.41
N ALA A 80 7.22 -3.11 -15.63
CA ALA A 80 6.45 -1.97 -16.09
C ALA A 80 6.87 -0.68 -15.41
N ASP A 81 7.01 0.38 -16.20
CA ASP A 81 7.08 1.76 -15.73
C ASP A 81 6.46 2.68 -16.79
N VAL A 82 6.01 3.85 -16.39
CA VAL A 82 5.50 4.85 -17.33
C VAL A 82 6.64 5.53 -18.11
N PHE A 83 7.89 5.43 -17.65
CA PHE A 83 9.07 5.97 -18.31
C PHE A 83 10.09 4.88 -18.62
N ARG A 84 10.46 4.73 -19.90
CA ARG A 84 11.40 3.69 -20.35
C ARG A 84 12.75 3.75 -19.63
N GLY A 85 13.27 4.96 -19.38
CA GLY A 85 14.54 5.13 -18.67
C GLY A 85 14.55 4.52 -17.25
N GLN A 86 13.41 4.47 -16.57
CA GLN A 86 13.30 3.81 -15.27
C GLN A 86 13.45 2.29 -15.39
N ILE A 87 12.83 1.68 -16.42
CA ILE A 87 12.97 0.26 -16.71
C ILE A 87 14.43 -0.10 -16.98
N ASP A 88 15.06 0.61 -17.92
CA ASP A 88 16.43 0.30 -18.32
C ASP A 88 17.42 0.53 -17.16
N GLY A 89 17.25 1.62 -16.40
CA GLY A 89 18.05 1.89 -15.20
C GLY A 89 17.90 0.81 -14.13
N SER A 90 16.68 0.37 -13.86
CA SER A 90 16.41 -0.70 -12.89
C SER A 90 17.05 -2.03 -13.31
N LEU A 91 16.85 -2.46 -14.55
CA LEU A 91 17.40 -3.73 -15.05
C LEU A 91 18.92 -3.71 -15.07
N ASN A 92 19.53 -2.59 -15.47
CA ASN A 92 20.98 -2.43 -15.44
C ASN A 92 21.52 -2.54 -14.01
N ASN A 93 20.86 -1.89 -13.04
CA ASN A 93 21.25 -1.98 -11.63
C ASN A 93 21.13 -3.41 -11.07
N LEU A 94 20.03 -4.11 -11.34
CA LEU A 94 19.85 -5.49 -10.86
C LEU A 94 20.92 -6.44 -11.41
N LYS A 95 21.31 -6.24 -12.67
CA LYS A 95 22.35 -7.07 -13.32
C LYS A 95 23.76 -6.83 -12.77
N THR A 96 24.03 -5.75 -12.03
CA THR A 96 25.34 -5.56 -11.38
C THR A 96 25.53 -6.47 -10.17
N ASN A 97 24.46 -7.04 -9.62
CA ASN A 97 24.54 -7.98 -8.51
C ASN A 97 24.68 -9.43 -9.03
N ASN A 98 25.91 -9.93 -9.05
CA ASN A 98 26.26 -11.27 -9.56
C ASN A 98 25.47 -12.41 -8.88
N ARG A 99 24.94 -12.21 -7.66
CA ARG A 99 24.17 -13.23 -6.95
C ARG A 99 22.77 -13.44 -7.54
N ILE A 100 22.20 -12.43 -8.17
CA ILE A 100 20.84 -12.45 -8.72
C ILE A 100 20.79 -12.20 -10.23
N ALA A 101 21.91 -11.82 -10.87
CA ALA A 101 21.95 -11.45 -12.29
C ALA A 101 21.34 -12.52 -13.21
N ALA A 102 21.59 -13.81 -12.92
CA ALA A 102 21.03 -14.93 -13.68
C ALA A 102 19.49 -15.09 -13.53
N GLN A 103 18.90 -14.48 -12.50
CA GLN A 103 17.46 -14.49 -12.25
C GLN A 103 16.75 -13.31 -12.94
N VAL A 104 17.50 -12.34 -13.47
CA VAL A 104 16.94 -11.21 -14.23
C VAL A 104 16.74 -11.64 -15.69
N ALA A 105 15.58 -12.23 -15.97
CA ALA A 105 15.23 -12.86 -17.24
C ALA A 105 14.11 -12.08 -17.98
N VAL A 106 14.28 -10.76 -18.07
CA VAL A 106 13.32 -9.86 -18.73
C VAL A 106 13.76 -9.60 -20.16
N GLU A 107 13.06 -10.21 -21.11
CA GLU A 107 13.24 -9.94 -22.54
C GLU A 107 12.63 -8.60 -22.94
N GLU A 108 13.01 -8.08 -24.10
CA GLU A 108 12.59 -6.76 -24.58
C GLU A 108 11.05 -6.63 -24.67
N ASP A 109 10.36 -7.68 -25.12
CA ASP A 109 8.91 -7.72 -25.24
C ASP A 109 8.17 -7.68 -23.89
N PHE A 110 8.87 -7.94 -22.77
CA PHE A 110 8.33 -7.89 -21.41
C PHE A 110 8.74 -6.63 -20.62
N LYS A 111 9.23 -5.60 -21.34
CA LYS A 111 9.52 -4.27 -20.82
C LYS A 111 8.39 -3.32 -21.21
N PHE A 112 7.33 -3.30 -20.41
CA PHE A 112 6.11 -2.59 -20.75
C PHE A 112 6.15 -1.12 -20.33
N VAL A 113 5.84 -0.22 -21.25
CA VAL A 113 5.78 1.23 -20.98
C VAL A 113 4.35 1.73 -21.15
N GLY A 114 3.83 2.46 -20.17
CA GLY A 114 2.51 3.10 -20.25
C GLY A 114 1.74 3.09 -18.94
N LEU A 115 0.65 3.86 -18.87
CA LEU A 115 -0.19 4.00 -17.67
C LEU A 115 -0.93 2.70 -17.30
N ASP A 116 -1.23 1.85 -18.28
CA ASP A 116 -1.92 0.57 -18.13
C ASP A 116 -0.98 -0.65 -18.19
N SER A 117 0.33 -0.41 -18.34
CA SER A 117 1.36 -1.44 -18.52
C SER A 117 1.46 -2.44 -17.35
N TYR A 118 0.99 -2.05 -16.16
CA TYR A 118 0.92 -2.92 -14.99
C TYR A 118 0.08 -4.19 -15.25
N LYS A 119 -0.98 -4.09 -16.07
CA LYS A 119 -1.84 -5.23 -16.41
C LYS A 119 -1.06 -6.34 -17.11
N LYS A 120 -0.19 -5.95 -18.06
CA LYS A 120 0.67 -6.88 -18.81
C LYS A 120 1.67 -7.59 -17.89
N VAL A 121 2.26 -6.88 -16.92
CA VAL A 121 3.14 -7.52 -15.93
C VAL A 121 2.38 -8.56 -15.10
N ILE A 122 1.18 -8.21 -14.63
CA ILE A 122 0.33 -9.11 -13.83
C ILE A 122 -0.02 -10.38 -14.61
N GLU A 123 -0.30 -10.29 -15.90
CA GLU A 123 -0.58 -11.44 -16.76
C GLU A 123 0.58 -12.46 -16.83
N HIS A 124 1.82 -11.99 -16.71
CA HIS A 124 3.04 -12.79 -16.94
C HIS A 124 3.77 -13.27 -15.69
N CYS A 125 3.32 -12.92 -14.48
CA CYS A 125 3.98 -13.31 -13.22
C CYS A 125 3.07 -14.13 -12.29
N ASP A 126 3.68 -14.76 -11.29
CA ASP A 126 3.01 -15.43 -10.16
C ASP A 126 3.00 -14.52 -8.92
N VAL A 127 4.09 -13.76 -8.76
CA VAL A 127 4.30 -12.76 -7.70
C VAL A 127 4.50 -11.40 -8.34
N VAL A 128 3.74 -10.38 -7.92
CA VAL A 128 3.89 -9.01 -8.40
C VAL A 128 4.37 -8.08 -7.28
N LEU A 129 5.37 -7.25 -7.60
CA LEU A 129 5.89 -6.20 -6.73
C LEU A 129 5.32 -4.85 -7.18
N LEU A 130 4.53 -4.21 -6.32
CA LEU A 130 3.85 -2.95 -6.61
C LEU A 130 4.56 -1.77 -5.93
N ALA A 131 5.34 -1.01 -6.71
CA ALA A 131 6.16 0.10 -6.24
C ALA A 131 5.90 1.43 -7.00
N SER A 132 4.79 1.53 -7.73
CA SER A 132 4.29 2.79 -8.33
C SER A 132 3.89 3.81 -7.25
N PRO A 133 3.74 5.12 -7.55
CA PRO A 133 3.22 6.10 -6.58
C PRO A 133 1.89 5.66 -5.92
N PRO A 134 1.65 6.03 -4.64
CA PRO A 134 0.47 5.63 -3.88
C PRO A 134 -0.88 5.82 -4.58
N GLY A 135 -1.08 6.92 -5.30
CA GLY A 135 -2.35 7.20 -6.00
C GLY A 135 -2.76 6.11 -7.02
N PHE A 136 -1.80 5.39 -7.61
CA PHE A 136 -2.07 4.30 -8.55
C PHE A 136 -2.23 2.94 -7.89
N ARG A 137 -1.81 2.81 -6.63
CA ARG A 137 -1.68 1.53 -5.96
C ARG A 137 -3.01 0.79 -5.74
N PRO A 138 -4.14 1.45 -5.44
CA PRO A 138 -5.43 0.76 -5.30
C PRO A 138 -5.84 -0.04 -6.55
N VAL A 139 -5.67 0.55 -7.75
CA VAL A 139 -6.06 -0.09 -9.02
C VAL A 139 -5.09 -1.22 -9.39
N HIS A 140 -3.79 -1.05 -9.12
CA HIS A 140 -2.81 -2.10 -9.34
C HIS A 140 -3.05 -3.30 -8.42
N LEU A 141 -3.33 -3.04 -7.13
CA LEU A 141 -3.61 -4.07 -6.14
C LEU A 141 -4.88 -4.85 -6.50
N ARG A 142 -5.95 -4.16 -6.91
CA ARG A 142 -7.19 -4.79 -7.38
C ARG A 142 -6.93 -5.77 -8.51
N ALA A 143 -6.24 -5.32 -9.57
CA ALA A 143 -5.93 -6.16 -10.71
C ALA A 143 -5.11 -7.40 -10.31
N ALA A 144 -4.14 -7.25 -9.40
CA ALA A 144 -3.29 -8.34 -8.94
C ALA A 144 -4.08 -9.42 -8.16
N VAL A 145 -4.94 -9.02 -7.21
CA VAL A 145 -5.74 -9.97 -6.43
C VAL A 145 -6.82 -10.65 -7.28
N GLU A 146 -7.40 -9.93 -8.24
CA GLU A 146 -8.36 -10.49 -9.20
C GLU A 146 -7.69 -11.51 -10.12
N ALA A 147 -6.46 -11.26 -10.55
CA ALA A 147 -5.64 -12.20 -11.32
C ALA A 147 -5.05 -13.34 -10.46
N GLY A 148 -5.26 -13.34 -9.14
CA GLY A 148 -4.82 -14.41 -8.24
C GLY A 148 -3.31 -14.44 -8.00
N LYS A 149 -2.64 -13.28 -8.03
CA LYS A 149 -1.18 -13.18 -7.85
C LYS A 149 -0.82 -13.00 -6.38
N HIS A 150 0.35 -13.49 -5.98
CA HIS A 150 0.93 -13.06 -4.70
C HIS A 150 1.45 -11.64 -4.83
N ILE A 151 1.35 -10.84 -3.75
CA ILE A 151 1.61 -9.40 -3.83
C ILE A 151 2.59 -8.98 -2.75
N PHE A 152 3.65 -8.31 -3.18
CA PHE A 152 4.31 -7.31 -2.35
C PHE A 152 3.81 -5.93 -2.78
N THR A 153 3.38 -5.10 -1.83
CA THR A 153 2.91 -3.76 -2.13
C THR A 153 3.58 -2.73 -1.23
N GLU A 154 4.22 -1.72 -1.83
CA GLU A 154 4.79 -0.62 -1.06
C GLU A 154 3.70 0.14 -0.29
N LYS A 155 4.10 0.69 0.85
CA LYS A 155 3.29 1.65 1.59
C LYS A 155 3.32 3.02 0.89
N PRO A 156 2.37 3.93 1.18
CA PRO A 156 1.00 3.70 1.64
C PRO A 156 0.07 3.18 0.51
N MET A 157 -0.96 2.39 0.78
CA MET A 157 -1.71 1.72 -0.31
C MET A 157 -2.75 2.60 -1.02
N ALA A 158 -3.02 3.79 -0.49
CA ALA A 158 -3.95 4.76 -1.06
C ALA A 158 -3.62 6.18 -0.56
N THR A 159 -4.21 7.18 -1.20
CA THR A 159 -4.10 8.59 -0.81
C THR A 159 -5.42 9.19 -0.34
N ASP A 160 -6.54 8.48 -0.49
CA ASP A 160 -7.88 8.92 -0.08
C ASP A 160 -8.72 7.75 0.47
N ALA A 161 -9.86 8.08 1.10
CA ALA A 161 -10.73 7.08 1.71
C ALA A 161 -11.42 6.13 0.70
N PRO A 162 -11.90 6.58 -0.48
CA PRO A 162 -12.35 5.68 -1.54
C PRO A 162 -11.29 4.65 -1.95
N GLY A 163 -10.03 5.08 -2.13
CA GLY A 163 -8.90 4.19 -2.39
C GLY A 163 -8.68 3.18 -1.28
N VAL A 164 -8.71 3.61 -0.01
CA VAL A 164 -8.63 2.69 1.15
C VAL A 164 -9.77 1.66 1.14
N ARG A 165 -11.01 2.06 0.87
CA ARG A 165 -12.14 1.12 0.77
C ARG A 165 -11.95 0.12 -0.36
N SER A 166 -11.40 0.55 -1.50
CA SER A 166 -11.00 -0.38 -2.57
C SER A 166 -9.93 -1.36 -2.08
N VAL A 167 -8.91 -0.90 -1.34
CA VAL A 167 -7.88 -1.78 -0.76
C VAL A 167 -8.49 -2.80 0.21
N ILE A 168 -9.44 -2.40 1.06
CA ILE A 168 -10.17 -3.32 1.97
C ILE A 168 -10.82 -4.46 1.17
N GLU A 169 -11.52 -4.13 0.09
CA GLU A 169 -12.13 -5.14 -0.76
C GLU A 169 -11.07 -6.01 -1.48
N SER A 170 -9.89 -5.48 -1.80
CA SER A 170 -8.79 -6.27 -2.37
C SER A 170 -8.19 -7.24 -1.36
N VAL A 171 -8.06 -6.82 -0.10
CA VAL A 171 -7.61 -7.66 1.02
C VAL A 171 -8.55 -8.85 1.24
N LYS A 172 -9.87 -8.62 1.16
CA LYS A 172 -10.87 -9.70 1.26
C LYS A 172 -10.67 -10.74 0.17
N ILE A 173 -10.57 -10.31 -1.10
CA ILE A 173 -10.32 -11.23 -2.23
C ILE A 173 -9.01 -12.01 -2.03
N ALA A 174 -7.94 -11.35 -1.57
CA ALA A 174 -6.67 -12.02 -1.32
C ALA A 174 -6.78 -13.11 -0.24
N LYS A 175 -7.53 -12.86 0.85
CA LYS A 175 -7.79 -13.85 1.89
C LYS A 175 -8.61 -15.02 1.36
N GLU A 176 -9.67 -14.76 0.60
CA GLU A 176 -10.51 -15.80 -0.01
C GLU A 176 -9.71 -16.71 -0.94
N LYS A 177 -8.81 -16.12 -1.72
CA LYS A 177 -7.92 -16.85 -2.65
C LYS A 177 -6.66 -17.39 -1.98
N LYS A 178 -6.45 -17.17 -0.67
CA LYS A 178 -5.25 -17.56 0.09
C LYS A 178 -3.96 -17.05 -0.55
N LEU A 179 -3.97 -15.81 -1.04
CA LEU A 179 -2.81 -15.16 -1.61
C LEU A 179 -1.95 -14.58 -0.48
N ALA A 180 -0.64 -14.83 -0.54
CA ALA A 180 0.32 -14.06 0.23
C ALA A 180 0.29 -12.58 -0.20
N MET A 181 0.18 -11.68 0.78
CA MET A 181 0.13 -10.23 0.62
C MET A 181 0.96 -9.58 1.74
N VAL A 182 2.12 -9.04 1.37
CA VAL A 182 3.01 -8.34 2.30
C VAL A 182 3.05 -6.86 1.94
N ALA A 183 2.91 -6.01 2.96
CA ALA A 183 2.96 -4.57 2.82
C ALA A 183 4.35 -4.08 3.19
N GLY A 184 4.89 -3.08 2.48
CA GLY A 184 6.23 -2.50 2.69
C GLY A 184 6.45 -1.75 4.02
N PHE A 185 5.72 -2.11 5.08
CA PHE A 185 5.96 -1.68 6.46
C PHE A 185 7.09 -2.50 7.09
N CYS A 186 8.26 -2.48 6.45
CA CYS A 186 9.44 -3.30 6.77
C CYS A 186 9.86 -3.30 8.26
N TRP A 187 9.61 -2.23 9.03
CA TRP A 187 9.86 -2.22 10.47
C TRP A 187 9.07 -3.29 11.25
N ARG A 188 7.95 -3.78 10.71
CA ARG A 188 7.19 -4.92 11.25
C ARG A 188 7.95 -6.24 11.12
N TYR A 189 9.01 -6.28 10.33
CA TYR A 189 9.89 -7.43 10.12
C TYR A 189 11.24 -7.31 10.84
N ASP A 190 11.52 -6.14 11.41
CA ASP A 190 12.75 -5.88 12.14
C ASP A 190 12.74 -6.55 13.53
N SER A 191 13.68 -7.47 13.77
CA SER A 191 13.75 -8.24 15.03
C SER A 191 13.85 -7.37 16.29
N PRO A 192 14.74 -6.34 16.37
CA PRO A 192 14.77 -5.42 17.50
C PRO A 192 13.42 -4.77 17.79
N ARG A 193 12.72 -4.30 16.76
CA ARG A 193 11.42 -3.63 16.92
C ARG A 193 10.32 -4.63 17.28
N ARG A 194 10.30 -5.82 16.69
CA ARG A 194 9.37 -6.89 17.11
C ARG A 194 9.49 -7.20 18.60
N GLU A 195 10.72 -7.33 19.11
CA GLU A 195 10.97 -7.56 20.55
C GLU A 195 10.56 -6.34 21.40
N PHE A 196 10.86 -5.13 20.94
CA PHE A 196 10.46 -3.89 21.61
C PHE A 196 8.94 -3.78 21.77
N PHE A 197 8.18 -3.95 20.69
CA PHE A 197 6.72 -3.88 20.75
C PHE A 197 6.11 -5.04 21.53
N LYS A 198 6.68 -6.25 21.40
CA LYS A 198 6.27 -7.40 22.23
C LYS A 198 6.37 -7.08 23.71
N ARG A 199 7.47 -6.47 24.17
CA ARG A 199 7.66 -6.08 25.58
C ARG A 199 6.67 -5.03 26.06
N ILE A 200 6.33 -4.06 25.21
CA ILE A 200 5.26 -3.11 25.51
C ILE A 200 3.93 -3.86 25.69
N HIS A 201 3.60 -4.78 24.78
CA HIS A 201 2.35 -5.54 24.82
C HIS A 201 2.27 -6.52 25.99
N ASP A 202 3.40 -7.03 26.45
CA ASP A 202 3.55 -7.86 27.65
C ASP A 202 3.47 -7.04 28.96
N GLY A 203 3.31 -5.71 28.87
CA GLY A 203 3.09 -4.83 30.01
C GLY A 203 4.37 -4.40 30.73
N GLN A 204 5.54 -4.49 30.08
CA GLN A 204 6.82 -4.12 30.71
C GLN A 204 6.87 -2.64 31.16
N ILE A 205 6.13 -1.75 30.48
CA ILE A 205 5.98 -0.34 30.87
C ILE A 205 4.65 -0.04 31.59
N GLY A 206 3.87 -1.06 31.96
CA GLY A 206 2.51 -0.90 32.47
C GLY A 206 1.53 -0.45 31.39
N ASP A 207 0.41 0.16 31.79
CA ASP A 207 -0.57 0.72 30.86
C ASP A 207 0.02 1.91 30.10
N VAL A 208 -0.17 1.95 28.78
CA VAL A 208 0.25 3.05 27.92
C VAL A 208 -0.58 4.30 28.23
N VAL A 209 0.08 5.42 28.49
CA VAL A 209 -0.56 6.71 28.79
C VAL A 209 -0.49 7.64 27.58
N SER A 210 0.69 7.71 26.94
CA SER A 210 0.89 8.55 25.76
C SER A 210 1.98 8.02 24.85
N VAL A 211 1.87 8.31 23.56
CA VAL A 211 2.87 7.99 22.54
C VAL A 211 3.28 9.27 21.83
N PHE A 212 4.57 9.51 21.64
CA PHE A 212 5.06 10.61 20.81
C PHE A 212 6.01 10.06 19.74
N GLY A 213 5.66 10.26 18.48
CA GLY A 213 6.49 9.92 17.34
C GLY A 213 7.05 11.17 16.67
N THR A 214 8.20 11.04 16.03
CA THR A 214 8.76 12.08 15.18
C THR A 214 9.17 11.52 13.83
N TYR A 215 8.98 12.32 12.79
CA TYR A 215 9.53 12.10 11.46
C TYR A 215 9.94 13.46 10.87
N LEU A 216 11.11 13.91 11.28
CA LEU A 216 11.66 15.23 11.00
C LEU A 216 12.83 15.06 10.02
N THR A 217 12.62 15.46 8.78
CA THR A 217 13.61 15.32 7.71
C THR A 217 13.66 16.57 6.83
N SER A 218 14.50 16.51 5.80
CA SER A 218 14.40 17.34 4.60
C SER A 218 13.45 16.70 3.58
N PRO A 219 13.01 17.43 2.54
CA PRO A 219 12.24 16.85 1.44
C PRO A 219 13.00 15.70 0.74
N VAL A 220 12.31 14.62 0.44
CA VAL A 220 12.88 13.46 -0.26
C VAL A 220 13.02 13.72 -1.76
N LYS A 221 12.01 14.33 -2.36
CA LYS A 221 12.01 14.72 -3.77
C LYS A 221 11.52 16.16 -3.93
N PRO A 222 12.43 17.16 -3.80
CA PRO A 222 12.07 18.56 -3.91
C PRO A 222 11.35 18.87 -5.24
N MET A 223 10.32 19.71 -5.17
CA MET A 223 9.62 20.19 -6.36
C MET A 223 10.51 21.19 -7.13
N PRO A 224 10.83 20.94 -8.41
CA PRO A 224 11.51 21.94 -9.22
C PRO A 224 10.61 23.16 -9.47
N PRO A 225 11.17 24.37 -9.69
CA PRO A 225 10.38 25.55 -9.99
C PRO A 225 9.47 25.34 -11.21
N ALA A 226 8.21 25.80 -11.15
CA ALA A 226 7.26 25.63 -12.26
C ALA A 226 7.80 26.10 -13.63
N LYS A 227 8.63 27.14 -13.66
CA LYS A 227 9.29 27.65 -14.88
C LYS A 227 10.30 26.69 -15.52
N SER A 228 10.73 25.65 -14.82
CA SER A 228 11.65 24.63 -15.36
C SER A 228 10.91 23.47 -16.01
N ARG A 229 9.57 23.54 -16.11
CA ARG A 229 8.76 22.55 -16.81
C ARG A 229 9.15 22.54 -18.30
N PRO A 230 9.59 21.39 -18.86
CA PRO A 230 9.84 21.28 -20.28
C PRO A 230 8.60 21.63 -21.12
N GLU A 231 8.82 22.23 -22.29
CA GLU A 231 7.74 22.47 -23.24
C GLU A 231 7.19 21.15 -23.79
N GLY A 232 5.87 21.09 -24.04
CA GLY A 232 5.22 19.94 -24.68
C GLY A 232 4.83 18.77 -23.77
N ILE A 233 5.20 18.76 -22.48
CA ILE A 233 4.74 17.73 -21.54
C ILE A 233 3.37 18.07 -20.96
N THR A 234 2.50 17.07 -20.83
CA THR A 234 1.14 17.24 -20.27
C THR A 234 1.17 17.49 -18.76
N ASP A 235 0.06 17.98 -18.20
CA ASP A 235 -0.05 18.21 -16.75
C ASP A 235 0.09 16.90 -15.99
N LEU A 236 -0.54 15.82 -16.47
CA LEU A 236 -0.41 14.50 -15.89
C LEU A 236 1.04 14.01 -15.91
N GLU A 237 1.74 14.13 -17.04
CA GLU A 237 3.14 13.74 -17.12
C GLU A 237 4.01 14.56 -16.16
N TRP A 238 3.82 15.87 -16.10
CA TRP A 238 4.53 16.74 -15.16
C TRP A 238 4.30 16.32 -13.71
N MET A 239 3.05 16.01 -13.34
CA MET A 239 2.69 15.57 -12.01
C MET A 239 3.30 14.21 -11.69
N VAL A 240 3.22 13.22 -12.59
CA VAL A 240 3.78 11.88 -12.38
C VAL A 240 5.30 11.91 -12.28
N ARG A 241 5.99 12.74 -13.08
CA ARG A 241 7.45 12.95 -12.95
C ARG A 241 7.82 13.53 -11.59
N ASN A 242 6.95 14.35 -11.00
CA ASN A 242 7.17 15.04 -9.72
C ASN A 242 6.22 14.54 -8.60
N TRP A 243 5.80 13.27 -8.69
CA TRP A 243 4.65 12.69 -7.97
C TRP A 243 4.61 12.96 -6.48
N TYR A 244 5.77 13.07 -5.85
CA TYR A 244 5.90 13.30 -4.41
C TYR A 244 5.19 14.57 -3.95
N ASN A 245 5.11 15.59 -4.82
CA ASN A 245 4.66 16.94 -4.46
C ASN A 245 3.17 17.19 -4.73
N PHE A 246 2.42 16.15 -5.06
CA PHE A 246 0.98 16.24 -5.35
C PHE A 246 0.17 15.32 -4.45
N THR A 247 -0.82 15.86 -3.75
CA THR A 247 -1.58 15.14 -2.73
C THR A 247 -2.24 13.87 -3.27
N TRP A 248 -2.77 13.87 -4.50
CA TRP A 248 -3.40 12.66 -5.05
C TRP A 248 -2.40 11.54 -5.37
N LEU A 249 -1.14 11.89 -5.66
CA LEU A 249 -0.10 10.94 -6.02
C LEU A 249 0.62 10.38 -4.80
N SER A 250 1.04 11.25 -3.87
CA SER A 250 1.84 10.85 -2.69
C SER A 250 1.02 10.74 -1.40
N GLY A 251 -0.05 11.53 -1.30
CA GLY A 251 -0.77 11.72 -0.05
C GLY A 251 -0.13 12.73 0.90
N ASP A 252 0.95 13.45 0.52
CA ASP A 252 1.80 14.29 1.39
C ASP A 252 2.89 13.51 2.16
N GLY A 253 3.87 14.21 2.74
CA GLY A 253 4.97 13.64 3.51
C GLY A 253 4.51 12.88 4.77
N LEU A 254 3.36 13.23 5.33
CA LEU A 254 2.75 12.43 6.40
C LEU A 254 2.33 11.04 5.91
N VAL A 255 1.57 10.96 4.82
CA VAL A 255 1.04 9.70 4.30
C VAL A 255 2.12 8.90 3.58
N GLU A 256 3.08 9.53 2.93
CA GLU A 256 4.12 8.82 2.17
C GLU A 256 5.32 8.39 3.04
N GLN A 257 5.90 9.31 3.81
CA GLN A 257 7.14 9.06 4.56
C GLN A 257 6.88 8.73 6.03
N ALA A 258 6.22 9.64 6.75
CA ALA A 258 6.01 9.49 8.19
C ALA A 258 5.00 8.39 8.54
N ILE A 259 4.40 7.74 7.54
CA ILE A 259 3.49 6.62 7.75
C ILE A 259 4.14 5.42 8.43
N HIS A 260 5.46 5.27 8.36
CA HIS A 260 6.17 4.29 9.20
C HIS A 260 6.04 4.63 10.69
N THR A 261 6.11 5.91 11.05
CA THR A 261 5.92 6.35 12.44
C THR A 261 4.45 6.30 12.82
N VAL A 262 3.52 6.61 11.91
CA VAL A 262 2.08 6.34 12.12
C VAL A 262 1.86 4.85 12.42
N ASP A 263 2.47 3.96 11.65
CA ASP A 263 2.38 2.51 11.86
C ASP A 263 2.97 2.08 13.21
N TRP A 264 4.04 2.72 13.70
CA TRP A 264 4.53 2.49 15.06
C TRP A 264 3.51 2.90 16.12
N LEU A 265 2.83 4.04 15.98
CA LEU A 265 1.76 4.45 16.88
C LEU A 265 0.62 3.40 16.87
N GLN A 266 0.22 2.93 15.69
CA GLN A 266 -0.75 1.83 15.58
C GLN A 266 -0.25 0.55 16.26
N TRP A 267 1.04 0.21 16.10
CA TRP A 267 1.61 -1.00 16.69
C TRP A 267 1.64 -0.94 18.22
N VAL A 268 1.95 0.21 18.84
CA VAL A 268 1.81 0.39 20.31
C VAL A 268 0.40 0.02 20.75
N MET A 269 -0.60 0.46 19.99
CA MET A 269 -2.02 0.26 20.28
C MET A 269 -2.57 -1.07 19.74
N LYS A 270 -1.72 -2.05 19.47
CA LYS A 270 -2.09 -3.38 18.97
C LYS A 270 -2.95 -3.31 17.71
N ASP A 271 -2.61 -2.37 16.83
CA ASP A 271 -3.28 -2.08 15.56
C ASP A 271 -4.74 -1.64 15.68
N ALA A 272 -5.19 -1.26 16.88
CA ALA A 272 -6.50 -0.65 17.09
C ALA A 272 -6.55 0.74 16.41
N PRO A 273 -7.61 1.06 15.67
CA PRO A 273 -7.77 2.39 15.09
C PRO A 273 -7.95 3.45 16.19
N PRO A 274 -7.41 4.67 16.03
CA PRO A 274 -7.75 5.78 16.91
C PRO A 274 -9.24 6.11 16.79
N ALA A 275 -9.90 6.49 17.87
CA ALA A 275 -11.31 6.89 17.84
C ALA A 275 -11.48 8.21 17.07
N ARG A 276 -10.55 9.15 17.26
CA ARG A 276 -10.56 10.48 16.61
C ARG A 276 -9.16 11.07 16.48
N CYS A 277 -9.06 12.13 15.69
CA CYS A 277 -7.82 12.82 15.38
C CYS A 277 -8.06 14.33 15.22
N THR A 278 -7.12 15.14 15.69
CA THR A 278 -6.94 16.55 15.31
C THR A 278 -5.52 16.75 14.83
N ALA A 279 -5.26 17.73 13.98
CA ALA A 279 -3.90 18.07 13.58
C ALA A 279 -3.78 19.56 13.24
N VAL A 280 -2.54 20.05 13.29
CA VAL A 280 -2.14 21.36 12.78
C VAL A 280 -1.07 21.16 11.73
N GLY A 281 -0.98 22.05 10.75
CA GLY A 281 0.02 21.95 9.72
C GLY A 281 -0.06 23.09 8.73
N GLY A 282 0.88 23.09 7.81
CA GLY A 282 0.91 24.07 6.74
C GLY A 282 2.14 23.91 5.87
N ARG A 283 2.47 25.01 5.20
CA ARG A 283 3.63 25.07 4.34
C ARG A 283 4.40 26.35 4.57
N GLN A 284 5.71 26.23 4.81
CA GLN A 284 6.63 27.34 5.01
C GLN A 284 7.56 27.54 3.81
N ILE A 285 8.01 26.48 3.15
CA ILE A 285 8.88 26.58 1.97
C ILE A 285 8.05 26.71 0.69
N PRO A 286 8.53 27.37 -0.37
CA PRO A 286 7.77 27.53 -1.61
C PRO A 286 7.25 26.19 -2.17
N ALA A 287 6.00 26.18 -2.62
CA ALA A 287 5.37 24.97 -3.17
C ALA A 287 5.84 24.61 -4.58
N HIS A 288 6.36 25.60 -5.31
CA HIS A 288 6.82 25.44 -6.69
C HIS A 288 5.81 24.73 -7.61
N GLY A 289 4.51 24.89 -7.34
CA GLY A 289 3.42 24.27 -8.10
C GLY A 289 2.91 22.94 -7.53
N GLY A 290 3.52 22.40 -6.47
CA GLY A 290 2.92 21.32 -5.67
C GLY A 290 1.84 21.83 -4.72
N ASN A 291 1.11 20.91 -4.09
CA ASN A 291 -0.02 21.22 -3.20
C ASN A 291 -0.02 20.46 -1.87
N ILE A 292 1.16 20.01 -1.44
CA ILE A 292 1.36 19.32 -0.16
C ILE A 292 1.85 20.28 0.93
N PHE A 293 1.54 19.99 2.19
CA PHE A 293 2.15 20.64 3.34
C PHE A 293 3.62 20.22 3.47
N ASP A 294 4.41 20.97 4.23
CA ASP A 294 5.79 20.58 4.57
C ASP A 294 5.94 20.22 6.06
N HIS A 295 4.90 20.47 6.87
CA HIS A 295 4.83 20.02 8.24
C HIS A 295 3.38 19.77 8.68
N ILE A 296 3.20 18.70 9.45
CA ILE A 296 1.94 18.35 10.12
C ILE A 296 2.27 17.79 11.51
N GLU A 297 1.60 18.29 12.54
CA GLU A 297 1.60 17.70 13.87
C GLU A 297 0.21 17.17 14.20
N ILE A 298 0.15 15.88 14.55
CA ILE A 298 -1.08 15.13 14.73
C ILE A 298 -1.28 14.80 16.19
N ASN A 299 -2.54 14.74 16.62
CA ASN A 299 -2.99 14.27 17.91
C ASN A 299 -4.14 13.27 17.73
N TYR A 300 -3.82 11.99 17.88
CA TYR A 300 -4.75 10.87 17.91
C TYR A 300 -5.24 10.61 19.33
N GLU A 301 -6.50 10.23 19.46
CA GLU A 301 -7.09 9.76 20.70
C GLU A 301 -7.71 8.38 20.49
N TRP A 302 -7.31 7.40 21.30
CA TRP A 302 -7.91 6.08 21.36
C TRP A 302 -8.93 5.99 22.50
N ASP A 303 -9.79 4.97 22.42
CA ASP A 303 -10.65 4.60 23.55
C ASP A 303 -9.82 4.36 24.81
N GLY A 304 -10.36 4.76 25.97
CA GLY A 304 -9.62 4.76 27.23
C GLY A 304 -8.74 6.00 27.46
N GLY A 305 -8.73 6.96 26.54
CA GLY A 305 -8.12 8.29 26.73
C GLY A 305 -6.62 8.36 26.42
N VAL A 306 -6.04 7.28 25.86
CA VAL A 306 -4.64 7.27 25.42
C VAL A 306 -4.47 8.24 24.25
N ARG A 307 -3.41 9.06 24.32
CA ARG A 307 -3.10 10.05 23.28
C ARG A 307 -1.80 9.73 22.55
N GLY A 308 -1.84 9.83 21.23
CA GLY A 308 -0.68 9.67 20.37
C GLY A 308 -0.41 10.93 19.58
N PHE A 309 0.83 11.38 19.61
CA PHE A 309 1.29 12.59 18.95
C PHE A 309 2.30 12.22 17.88
N LEU A 310 2.26 12.88 16.72
CA LEU A 310 3.26 12.71 15.69
C LEU A 310 3.64 14.05 15.07
N ALA A 311 4.90 14.44 15.21
CA ALA A 311 5.46 15.59 14.50
C ALA A 311 6.13 15.13 13.20
N GLN A 312 5.58 15.54 12.05
CA GLN A 312 6.16 15.33 10.73
C GLN A 312 6.66 16.65 10.13
N ARG A 313 7.86 16.66 9.56
CA ARG A 313 8.43 17.83 8.88
C ARG A 313 9.34 17.45 7.70
N GLN A 314 9.31 18.24 6.64
CA GLN A 314 10.19 18.18 5.47
C GLN A 314 10.77 19.56 5.13
N ILE A 315 11.61 20.10 6.01
CA ILE A 315 12.21 21.42 5.86
C ILE A 315 13.75 21.31 5.96
N PRO A 316 14.51 21.74 4.94
CA PRO A 316 15.98 21.71 4.98
C PRO A 316 16.57 22.55 6.11
N GLY A 317 17.73 22.13 6.63
CA GLY A 317 18.48 22.90 7.63
C GLY A 317 17.93 22.83 9.06
N CYS A 318 16.90 22.04 9.30
CA CYS A 318 16.34 21.81 10.64
C CYS A 318 16.89 20.53 11.31
N HIS A 319 16.66 20.39 12.62
CA HIS A 319 17.00 19.19 13.38
C HIS A 319 16.26 17.95 12.85
N ASN A 320 17.01 16.90 12.48
CA ASN A 320 16.43 15.66 11.96
C ASN A 320 16.25 14.60 13.05
N GLU A 321 15.13 13.90 13.00
CA GLU A 321 14.79 12.84 13.94
C GLU A 321 13.77 11.88 13.34
N ASN A 322 13.92 10.59 13.62
CA ASN A 322 12.88 9.59 13.40
C ASN A 322 12.85 8.66 14.61
N SER A 323 11.95 8.95 15.55
CA SER A 323 11.94 8.35 16.88
C SER A 323 10.52 8.04 17.34
N LEU A 324 10.42 7.21 18.36
CA LEU A 324 9.18 6.89 19.07
C LEU A 324 9.46 6.92 20.57
N TYR A 325 8.59 7.55 21.34
CA TYR A 325 8.60 7.61 22.78
C TYR A 325 7.25 7.12 23.29
N VAL A 326 7.25 6.06 24.09
CA VAL A 326 6.03 5.47 24.64
C VAL A 326 6.11 5.58 26.15
N HIS A 327 5.23 6.38 26.74
CA HIS A 327 5.14 6.57 28.18
C HIS A 327 4.05 5.67 28.74
N GLY A 328 4.44 4.78 29.64
CA GLY A 328 3.52 3.95 30.40
C GLY A 328 3.59 4.25 31.90
N THR A 329 2.67 3.68 32.65
CA THR A 329 2.54 3.88 34.11
C THR A 329 3.73 3.35 34.93
N LYS A 330 4.58 2.48 34.35
CA LYS A 330 5.72 1.82 35.03
C LYS A 330 7.07 2.02 34.33
N GLY A 331 7.09 2.74 33.21
CA GLY A 331 8.32 2.93 32.44
C GLY A 331 8.11 3.68 31.13
N THR A 332 9.20 3.94 30.43
CA THR A 332 9.21 4.56 29.11
C THR A 332 9.94 3.67 28.13
N ALA A 333 9.32 3.38 26.98
CA ALA A 333 9.94 2.65 25.88
C ALA A 333 10.32 3.65 24.77
N THR A 334 11.54 3.58 24.25
CA THR A 334 12.04 4.51 23.23
C THR A 334 12.64 3.78 22.03
N ILE A 335 12.32 4.28 20.83
CA ILE A 335 13.07 4.06 19.59
C ILE A 335 13.81 5.37 19.28
N ARG A 336 15.14 5.37 19.22
CA ARG A 336 15.96 6.55 18.88
C ARG A 336 16.64 6.39 17.53
N GLY A 337 16.18 7.12 16.52
CA GLY A 337 16.82 7.21 15.20
C GLY A 337 16.90 5.89 14.42
N GLY A 338 16.96 5.95 13.09
CA GLY A 338 16.89 4.81 12.16
C GLY A 338 18.06 3.81 12.18
N GLY A 339 18.77 3.64 13.30
CA GLY A 339 19.83 2.63 13.46
C GLY A 339 19.31 1.25 13.90
N ASP A 340 20.13 0.22 13.68
CA ASP A 340 19.79 -1.21 13.80
C ASP A 340 19.46 -1.69 15.23
N THR A 341 19.75 -0.90 16.28
CA THR A 341 19.65 -1.34 17.69
C THR A 341 19.09 -0.29 18.65
N GLY A 342 18.59 0.83 18.12
CA GLY A 342 18.17 2.00 18.91
C GLY A 342 16.86 1.83 19.69
N VAL A 343 16.60 0.67 20.30
CA VAL A 343 15.39 0.40 21.07
C VAL A 343 15.71 0.06 22.53
N SER A 344 14.99 0.67 23.46
CA SER A 344 15.21 0.50 24.90
C SER A 344 13.96 0.77 25.72
N ILE A 345 13.93 0.23 26.95
CA ILE A 345 12.93 0.49 27.98
C ILE A 345 13.66 0.96 29.24
N GLU A 346 13.17 2.04 29.82
CA GLU A 346 13.55 2.57 31.13
C GLU A 346 12.39 2.39 32.11
N GLY A 347 12.67 2.27 33.41
CA GLY A 347 11.66 2.05 34.45
C GLY A 347 12.10 0.99 35.45
N ALA A 348 11.13 0.30 36.08
CA ALA A 348 11.41 -0.72 37.10
C ALA A 348 12.15 -1.94 36.54
N ASN A 349 11.89 -2.30 35.27
CA ASN A 349 12.54 -3.40 34.56
C ASN A 349 13.22 -2.85 33.30
N PRO A 350 14.41 -2.22 33.43
CA PRO A 350 15.08 -1.62 32.27
C PRO A 350 15.52 -2.71 31.29
N TRP A 351 15.51 -2.36 30.01
CA TRP A 351 15.91 -3.26 28.93
C TRP A 351 16.52 -2.49 27.78
N LYS A 352 17.48 -3.10 27.11
CA LYS A 352 18.02 -2.64 25.83
C LYS A 352 18.16 -3.85 24.93
N TYR A 353 17.95 -3.68 23.63
CA TYR A 353 18.16 -4.77 22.70
C TYR A 353 19.65 -5.13 22.61
N GLU A 354 19.99 -6.34 23.05
CA GLU A 354 21.35 -6.92 23.01
C GLU A 354 21.44 -8.11 22.02
N GLY A 355 20.37 -8.37 21.27
CA GLY A 355 20.34 -9.41 20.25
C GLY A 355 21.21 -9.08 19.03
N PRO A 356 21.29 -10.00 18.06
CA PRO A 356 22.00 -9.74 16.81
C PRO A 356 21.39 -8.51 16.13
N LYS A 357 22.25 -7.69 15.50
CA LYS A 357 21.76 -6.63 14.61
C LYS A 357 20.76 -7.24 13.65
N SER A 358 19.64 -6.56 13.46
CA SER A 358 18.69 -6.96 12.45
C SER A 358 19.42 -7.10 11.13
N ARG A 359 19.16 -8.19 10.40
CA ARG A 359 19.46 -8.19 8.96
C ARG A 359 18.68 -7.03 8.32
N ASP A 360 19.06 -6.64 7.11
CA ASP A 360 18.28 -5.67 6.32
C ASP A 360 16.78 -5.98 6.43
N MET A 361 16.01 -5.09 7.05
CA MET A 361 14.58 -5.28 7.33
C MET A 361 13.77 -5.48 6.04
N TYR A 362 14.19 -4.84 4.93
CA TYR A 362 13.57 -5.04 3.63
C TYR A 362 13.83 -6.47 3.14
N GLN A 363 15.00 -7.02 3.42
CA GLN A 363 15.30 -8.41 3.05
C GLN A 363 14.54 -9.41 3.92
N ILE A 364 14.44 -9.20 5.24
CA ILE A 364 13.67 -10.11 6.13
C ILE A 364 12.20 -10.17 5.69
N GLU A 365 11.61 -9.01 5.36
CA GLU A 365 10.24 -8.89 4.84
C GLU A 365 10.03 -9.75 3.60
N HIS A 366 10.95 -9.69 2.64
CA HIS A 366 10.89 -10.52 1.43
C HIS A 366 11.20 -12.00 1.72
N ASP A 367 12.16 -12.32 2.58
CA ASP A 367 12.44 -13.71 2.97
C ASP A 367 11.19 -14.38 3.55
N GLU A 368 10.53 -13.73 4.52
CA GLU A 368 9.29 -14.24 5.12
C GLU A 368 8.13 -14.29 4.10
N PHE A 369 8.04 -13.30 3.21
CA PHE A 369 7.03 -13.30 2.14
C PHE A 369 7.15 -14.53 1.23
N PHE A 370 8.34 -14.79 0.69
CA PHE A 370 8.57 -15.92 -0.21
C PHE A 370 8.47 -17.27 0.51
N ASP A 371 8.97 -17.37 1.75
CA ASP A 371 8.79 -18.58 2.58
C ASP A 371 7.30 -18.88 2.81
N SER A 372 6.47 -17.85 3.05
CA SER A 372 5.02 -18.01 3.24
C SER A 372 4.32 -18.60 2.01
N ILE A 373 4.80 -18.26 0.80
CA ILE A 373 4.32 -18.81 -0.46
C ILE A 373 4.75 -20.28 -0.58
N ARG A 374 6.04 -20.56 -0.38
CA ARG A 374 6.62 -21.91 -0.53
C ARG A 374 6.04 -22.91 0.46
N THR A 375 5.79 -22.49 1.69
CA THR A 375 5.24 -23.34 2.75
C THR A 375 3.72 -23.47 2.68
N GLY A 376 3.05 -22.76 1.77
CA GLY A 376 1.59 -22.74 1.66
C GLY A 376 0.89 -22.11 2.88
N LYS A 377 1.60 -21.24 3.62
CA LYS A 377 1.11 -20.52 4.80
C LYS A 377 1.16 -19.01 4.54
N PRO A 378 0.30 -18.50 3.64
CA PRO A 378 0.41 -17.14 3.14
C PRO A 378 0.32 -16.11 4.27
N ILE A 379 1.28 -15.20 4.33
CA ILE A 379 1.18 -13.99 5.16
C ILE A 379 0.18 -13.04 4.51
N ASN A 380 -0.66 -12.38 5.32
CA ASN A 380 -1.54 -11.34 4.83
C ASN A 380 -1.54 -10.15 5.80
N ASP A 381 -0.87 -9.08 5.38
CA ASP A 381 -0.74 -7.84 6.14
C ASP A 381 -1.92 -6.89 5.96
N GLY A 382 -2.95 -7.33 5.23
CA GLY A 382 -3.99 -6.50 4.66
C GLY A 382 -4.72 -5.60 5.66
N ASP A 383 -5.09 -6.14 6.81
CA ASP A 383 -5.86 -5.40 7.80
C ASP A 383 -5.01 -4.30 8.46
N ARG A 384 -3.81 -4.65 8.93
CA ARG A 384 -2.90 -3.67 9.57
C ARG A 384 -2.49 -2.57 8.60
N MET A 385 -2.23 -2.93 7.34
CA MET A 385 -1.79 -1.98 6.32
C MET A 385 -2.90 -0.96 5.98
N VAL A 386 -4.16 -1.40 5.97
CA VAL A 386 -5.34 -0.54 5.80
C VAL A 386 -5.45 0.44 6.97
N THR A 387 -5.32 -0.06 8.21
CA THR A 387 -5.39 0.79 9.40
C THR A 387 -4.31 1.87 9.38
N SER A 388 -3.05 1.51 9.17
CA SER A 388 -1.95 2.49 9.14
C SER A 388 -2.10 3.50 8.00
N THR A 389 -2.58 3.07 6.83
CA THR A 389 -2.85 3.97 5.69
C THR A 389 -3.96 4.97 6.00
N LEU A 390 -5.08 4.49 6.54
CA LEU A 390 -6.20 5.36 6.86
C LEU A 390 -5.87 6.31 8.01
N ALA A 391 -5.11 5.87 9.01
CA ALA A 391 -4.63 6.75 10.08
C ALA A 391 -3.77 7.89 9.50
N GLY A 392 -2.82 7.59 8.60
CA GLY A 392 -2.03 8.63 7.93
C GLY A 392 -2.91 9.63 7.16
N ILE A 393 -3.87 9.13 6.39
CA ILE A 393 -4.84 9.97 5.66
C ILE A 393 -5.67 10.82 6.62
N MET A 394 -6.15 10.24 7.73
CA MET A 394 -6.92 10.91 8.77
C MET A 394 -6.14 12.08 9.38
N GLY A 395 -4.86 11.86 9.72
CA GLY A 395 -3.98 12.91 10.24
C GLY A 395 -3.78 14.05 9.25
N ARG A 396 -3.54 13.72 7.97
CA ARG A 396 -3.43 14.72 6.90
C ARG A 396 -4.71 15.51 6.75
N THR A 397 -5.85 14.84 6.61
CA THR A 397 -7.14 15.49 6.38
C THR A 397 -7.55 16.36 7.57
N ALA A 398 -7.27 15.93 8.81
CA ALA A 398 -7.44 16.78 9.98
C ALA A 398 -6.57 18.05 9.90
N GLY A 399 -5.31 17.93 9.47
CA GLY A 399 -4.40 19.07 9.33
C GLY A 399 -4.84 20.03 8.20
N TYR A 400 -5.30 19.48 7.08
CA TYR A 400 -5.75 20.25 5.91
C TYR A 400 -7.04 21.02 6.17
N THR A 401 -7.99 20.40 6.87
CA THR A 401 -9.32 20.97 7.12
C THR A 401 -9.38 21.77 8.41
N GLY A 402 -8.48 21.51 9.36
CA GLY A 402 -8.55 22.03 10.74
C GLY A 402 -9.70 21.44 11.57
N LYS A 403 -10.30 20.32 11.13
CA LYS A 403 -11.41 19.65 11.84
C LYS A 403 -10.89 18.54 12.76
N GLN A 404 -11.64 18.27 13.83
CA GLN A 404 -11.57 16.99 14.51
C GLN A 404 -12.33 15.96 13.67
N LEU A 405 -11.70 14.82 13.40
CA LEU A 405 -12.29 13.75 12.59
C LEU A 405 -12.40 12.49 13.45
N ALA A 406 -13.55 11.83 13.43
CA ALA A 406 -13.69 10.47 13.95
C ALA A 406 -13.25 9.43 12.90
N TRP A 407 -12.82 8.24 13.34
CA TRP A 407 -12.38 7.17 12.44
C TRP A 407 -13.42 6.83 11.37
N ASP A 408 -14.67 6.60 11.81
CA ASP A 408 -15.76 6.24 10.90
C ASP A 408 -16.09 7.36 9.92
N GLN A 409 -15.94 8.62 10.31
CA GLN A 409 -16.10 9.75 9.39
C GLN A 409 -15.02 9.68 8.30
N MET A 410 -13.75 9.49 8.68
CA MET A 410 -12.66 9.40 7.71
C MET A 410 -12.81 8.18 6.79
N LEU A 411 -13.12 7.00 7.34
CA LEU A 411 -13.34 5.79 6.55
C LEU A 411 -14.46 5.98 5.51
N ASN A 412 -15.48 6.77 5.83
CA ASN A 412 -16.63 7.01 4.97
C ASN A 412 -16.55 8.27 4.10
N SER A 413 -15.47 9.05 4.22
CA SER A 413 -15.23 10.25 3.40
C SER A 413 -15.43 9.97 1.91
N LYS A 414 -16.02 10.97 1.23
CA LYS A 414 -16.36 10.91 -0.20
C LYS A 414 -15.35 11.68 -1.06
N GLU A 415 -14.33 12.28 -0.44
CA GLU A 415 -13.24 12.93 -1.16
C GLU A 415 -12.55 11.92 -2.10
N VAL A 416 -12.56 12.22 -3.40
CA VAL A 416 -11.80 11.50 -4.41
C VAL A 416 -10.66 12.41 -4.84
N LEU A 417 -9.43 12.00 -4.54
CA LEU A 417 -8.24 12.74 -4.93
C LEU A 417 -7.68 12.22 -6.25
N VAL A 418 -7.71 10.90 -6.45
CA VAL A 418 -7.15 10.28 -7.65
C VAL A 418 -8.10 10.51 -8.84
N PRO A 419 -7.68 11.24 -9.88
CA PRO A 419 -8.52 11.48 -11.05
C PRO A 419 -8.72 10.19 -11.86
N GLU A 420 -9.78 10.15 -12.66
CA GLU A 420 -9.94 9.11 -13.66
C GLU A 420 -8.93 9.33 -14.80
N ILE A 421 -7.98 8.40 -14.95
CA ILE A 421 -6.89 8.51 -15.91
C ILE A 421 -7.19 7.63 -17.12
N THR A 422 -7.47 8.27 -18.26
CA THR A 422 -7.78 7.59 -19.53
C THR A 422 -6.61 7.59 -20.51
N GLY A 423 -5.59 8.41 -20.26
CA GLY A 423 -4.44 8.62 -21.13
C GLY A 423 -3.55 9.77 -20.66
N TRP A 424 -2.43 10.00 -21.34
CA TRP A 424 -1.51 11.11 -20.99
C TRP A 424 -2.10 12.50 -21.21
N ASP A 425 -3.12 12.61 -22.06
CA ASP A 425 -3.91 13.80 -22.35
C ASP A 425 -5.03 14.06 -21.33
N THR A 426 -5.19 13.18 -20.32
CA THR A 426 -6.10 13.40 -19.19
C THR A 426 -5.80 14.76 -18.57
N LYS A 427 -6.79 15.65 -18.59
CA LYS A 427 -6.70 16.94 -17.92
C LYS A 427 -6.77 16.73 -16.41
N VAL A 428 -5.67 17.05 -15.73
CA VAL A 428 -5.57 16.99 -14.27
C VAL A 428 -5.28 18.39 -13.76
N GLU A 429 -6.09 18.86 -12.83
CA GLU A 429 -5.87 20.14 -12.17
C GLU A 429 -5.11 19.92 -10.86
N VAL A 430 -4.13 20.78 -10.60
CA VAL A 430 -3.49 20.82 -9.29
C VAL A 430 -4.48 21.47 -8.33
N ALA A 431 -5.09 20.69 -7.43
CA ALA A 431 -5.95 21.23 -6.39
C ALA A 431 -5.19 22.31 -5.60
N PRO A 432 -5.86 23.41 -5.20
CA PRO A 432 -5.22 24.45 -4.41
C PRO A 432 -4.65 23.87 -3.12
N MET A 433 -3.59 24.50 -2.60
CA MET A 433 -3.07 24.18 -1.28
C MET A 433 -4.20 24.24 -0.25
N ALA A 434 -4.29 23.23 0.61
CA ALA A 434 -5.28 23.22 1.68
C ALA A 434 -5.09 24.41 2.62
N GLN A 435 -6.20 24.94 3.13
CA GLN A 435 -6.24 26.06 4.06
C GLN A 435 -7.05 25.63 5.30
N PRO A 436 -6.40 25.37 6.45
CA PRO A 436 -7.10 24.93 7.65
C PRO A 436 -8.19 25.93 8.06
N GLY A 437 -9.39 25.42 8.34
CA GLY A 437 -10.57 26.25 8.64
C GLY A 437 -11.38 26.70 7.41
N ILE A 438 -10.83 26.58 6.19
CA ILE A 438 -11.50 26.92 4.92
C ILE A 438 -11.72 25.68 4.06
N THR A 439 -10.71 24.81 3.91
CA THR A 439 -10.83 23.57 3.15
C THR A 439 -11.87 22.65 3.82
N PRO A 440 -12.93 22.25 3.09
CA PRO A 440 -13.99 21.42 3.66
C PRO A 440 -13.53 19.97 3.81
N PHE A 441 -14.12 19.26 4.77
CA PHE A 441 -14.11 17.80 4.80
C PHE A 441 -15.26 17.27 3.94
N ILE A 442 -15.00 16.27 3.09
CA ILE A 442 -15.94 15.74 2.09
C ILE A 442 -16.30 14.28 2.37
#